data_AF-A0A7D6HEM5-F1
#
_entry.id   AF-A0A7D6HEM5-F1
#
_cell.length_a   1.000
_cell.length_b   1.000
_cell.length_c   1.000
_cell.angle_alpha   90.00
_cell.angle_beta   90.00
_cell.angle_gamma   90.00
#
_symmetry.space_group_name_H-M   'P 1'
#
loop_
_entity.id
_entity.type
_entity.pdbx_description
1 polymer ?
#
loop_
_entity_poly.entity_id
_entity_poly.type
_entity_poly.pdbx_seq_one_letter_code
_entity_poly.pdbx_strand_id
1 'polypeptide(L)' 'MKQKMETSVRVNSQGNSRQKALADALSSIQRTVLKNTDNILLRIEPKYITVISAKVKTTTERFLFLFLPRKREYFSVV' A
#
# COMPACT_ATOMS: atom_id res chain seq x y z
N MET A 1 -9.27 -12.50 -29.14
CA MET A 1 -8.90 -11.07 -29.03
C MET A 1 -8.42 -10.79 -27.61
N LYS A 2 -7.32 -10.06 -27.41
CA LYS A 2 -6.88 -9.65 -26.05
C LYS A 2 -7.85 -8.58 -25.53
N GLN A 3 -8.60 -8.89 -24.47
CA GLN A 3 -9.45 -7.91 -23.81
C GLN A 3 -8.56 -6.93 -23.04
N LYS A 4 -8.59 -5.66 -23.43
CA LYS A 4 -7.92 -4.57 -22.71
C LYS A 4 -8.96 -3.92 -21.82
N MET A 5 -8.80 -4.05 -20.50
CA MET A 5 -9.64 -3.38 -19.52
C MET A 5 -8.82 -2.29 -18.84
N GLU A 6 -9.40 -1.09 -18.75
CA GLU A 6 -8.81 0.04 -18.03
C GLU A 6 -9.61 0.24 -16.75
N THR A 7 -8.93 0.29 -15.61
CA THR A 7 -9.58 0.41 -14.31
C THR A 7 -8.76 1.29 -13.39
N SER A 8 -9.40 2.33 -12.86
CA SER A 8 -8.82 3.19 -11.83
C SER A 8 -9.07 2.56 -10.46
N VAL A 9 -7.99 2.25 -9.73
CA VAL A 9 -8.08 1.69 -8.38
C VAL A 9 -7.41 2.63 -7.41
N ARG A 10 -8.15 3.07 -6.40
CA ARG A 10 -7.59 3.79 -5.24
C ARG A 10 -7.33 2.80 -4.13
N VAL A 11 -6.11 2.76 -3.61
CA VAL A 11 -5.71 1.86 -2.53
C VAL A 11 -5.14 2.64 -1.37
N ASN A 12 -5.62 2.34 -0.16
CA ASN A 12 -5.03 2.83 1.07
C ASN A 12 -4.10 1.74 1.59
N SER A 13 -2.83 2.06 1.79
CA SER A 13 -1.83 1.09 2.22
C SER A 13 -1.09 1.59 3.45
N GLN A 14 -0.71 0.65 4.32
CA GLN A 14 -0.05 0.99 5.57
C GLN A 14 1.09 0.02 5.86
N GLY A 15 2.11 0.50 6.56
CA GLY A 15 3.23 -0.35 6.93
C GLY A 15 4.19 0.29 7.92
N ASN A 16 4.89 -0.57 8.64
CA ASN A 16 5.94 -0.17 9.59
C ASN A 16 7.23 0.28 8.87
N SER A 17 7.27 0.17 7.55
CA SER A 17 8.31 0.72 6.68
C SER A 17 7.71 1.14 5.34
N ARG A 18 8.40 2.01 4.60
CA ARG A 18 8.00 2.42 3.25
C ARG A 18 7.84 1.23 2.30
N GLN A 19 8.79 0.28 2.31
CA GLN A 19 8.68 -0.91 1.46
C GLN A 19 7.46 -1.76 1.83
N LYS A 20 7.15 -1.88 3.12
CA LYS A 20 6.02 -2.68 3.59
C LYS A 20 4.67 -2.05 3.22
N ALA A 21 4.55 -0.73 3.34
CA ALA A 21 3.37 0.00 2.89
C ALA A 21 3.16 -0.16 1.37
N LEU A 22 4.23 -0.07 0.57
CA LEU A 22 4.14 -0.27 -0.87
C LEU A 22 3.75 -1.71 -1.26
N ALA A 23 4.34 -2.71 -0.61
CA ALA A 23 4.00 -4.12 -0.86
C ALA A 23 2.53 -4.42 -0.52
N ASP A 24 2.00 -3.80 0.54
CA ASP A 24 0.60 -3.89 0.91
C ASP A 24 -0.32 -3.25 -0.14
N ALA A 25 0.06 -2.08 -0.68
CA ALA A 25 -0.64 -1.42 -1.78
C ALA A 25 -0.77 -2.33 -3.02
N LEU A 26 0.34 -2.92 -3.46
CA LEU A 26 0.38 -3.81 -4.63
C LEU A 26 -0.48 -5.06 -4.41
N SER A 27 -0.41 -5.65 -3.22
CA SER A 27 -1.23 -6.80 -2.84
C SER A 27 -2.73 -6.47 -2.84
N SER A 28 -3.08 -5.25 -2.42
CA SER A 28 -4.46 -4.77 -2.45
C SER A 28 -4.95 -4.57 -3.89
N ILE A 29 -4.12 -4.02 -4.79
CA ILE A 29 -4.46 -3.87 -6.21
C ILE A 29 -4.73 -5.25 -6.83
N GLN A 30 -3.85 -6.22 -6.61
CA GLN A 30 -4.01 -7.58 -7.14
C GLN A 30 -5.35 -8.19 -6.71
N ARG A 31 -5.70 -8.10 -5.42
CA ARG A 31 -6.98 -8.61 -4.90
C ARG A 31 -8.19 -7.91 -5.54
N THR A 32 -8.14 -6.59 -5.67
CA THR A 32 -9.25 -5.83 -6.26
C THR A 32 -9.43 -6.16 -7.74
N VAL A 33 -8.35 -6.30 -8.49
CA VAL A 33 -8.42 -6.61 -9.93
C VAL A 33 -8.88 -8.05 -10.16
N LEU A 34 -8.36 -9.03 -9.39
CA LEU A 34 -8.78 -10.43 -9.49
C LEU A 34 -10.26 -10.66 -9.11
N LYS A 35 -10.81 -9.89 -8.16
CA LYS A 35 -12.24 -9.99 -7.81
C LYS A 35 -13.18 -9.56 -8.95
N ASN A 36 -12.72 -8.69 -9.84
CA ASN A 36 -13.53 -8.13 -10.91
C ASN A 36 -13.33 -8.86 -12.24
N THR A 37 -12.55 -9.95 -12.28
CA THR A 37 -12.20 -10.62 -13.53
C THR A 37 -11.89 -12.10 -13.30
N ASP A 38 -12.58 -13.00 -14.01
CA ASP A 38 -12.36 -14.47 -13.97
C ASP A 38 -11.08 -14.93 -14.71
N ASN A 39 -10.21 -14.00 -15.07
CA ASN A 39 -9.01 -14.29 -15.87
C ASN A 39 -7.85 -14.73 -14.99
N ILE A 40 -7.31 -15.91 -15.28
CA ILE A 40 -6.24 -16.59 -14.52
C ILE A 40 -4.88 -15.87 -14.67
N LEU A 41 -4.67 -15.10 -15.75
CA LEU A 41 -3.41 -14.38 -16.01
C LEU A 41 -3.67 -12.92 -16.42
N LEU A 42 -3.37 -11.99 -15.51
CA LEU A 42 -3.52 -10.55 -15.73
C LEU A 42 -2.14 -9.87 -15.76
N ARG A 43 -1.75 -9.35 -16.92
CA ARG A 43 -0.59 -8.45 -17.05
C ARG A 43 -1.05 -7.02 -16.86
N ILE A 44 -0.87 -6.50 -15.65
CA ILE A 44 -1.22 -5.13 -15.29
C ILE A 44 -0.02 -4.24 -15.60
N GLU A 45 -0.22 -3.23 -16.44
CA GLU A 45 0.78 -2.21 -16.73
C GLU A 45 0.19 -0.85 -16.33
N PRO A 46 0.75 -0.18 -15.30
CA PRO A 46 0.21 1.10 -14.85
C PRO A 46 0.54 2.16 -15.90
N LYS A 47 -0.50 2.73 -16.54
CA LYS A 47 -0.32 3.88 -17.45
C LYS A 47 0.14 5.12 -16.70
N TYR A 48 -0.35 5.31 -15.48
CA TYR A 48 -0.09 6.48 -14.66
C TYR A 48 -0.28 6.15 -13.18
N ILE A 49 0.60 6.67 -12.32
CA ILE A 49 0.55 6.50 -10.87
C ILE A 49 0.65 7.88 -10.25
N THR A 50 -0.25 8.20 -9.31
CA THR A 50 -0.18 9.44 -8.52
C THR A 50 -0.31 9.10 -7.05
N VAL A 51 0.60 9.65 -6.25
CA VAL A 51 0.49 9.61 -4.80
C VAL A 51 -0.41 10.76 -4.37
N ILE A 52 -1.56 10.42 -3.79
CA ILE A 52 -2.52 11.42 -3.31
C ILE A 52 -2.14 11.86 -1.91
N SER A 53 -1.63 10.94 -1.08
CA SER A 53 -1.11 11.28 0.24
C SER A 53 -0.02 10.31 0.69
N ALA A 54 1.09 10.84 1.20
CA ALA A 54 2.11 10.06 1.89
C ALA A 54 2.35 10.68 3.27
N LYS A 55 1.99 9.95 4.33
CA LYS A 55 2.10 10.42 5.72
C LYS A 55 3.02 9.49 6.51
N VAL A 56 3.87 10.10 7.32
CA VAL A 56 4.69 9.42 8.32
C VAL A 56 4.22 9.85 9.70
N LYS A 57 3.86 8.87 10.53
CA LYS A 57 3.56 9.08 11.94
C LYS A 57 4.71 8.52 12.77
N THR A 58 5.47 9.38 13.41
CA THR A 58 6.53 8.99 14.34
C THR A 58 5.99 9.06 15.76
N THR A 59 6.06 7.95 16.48
CA THR A 59 5.66 7.85 17.89
C THR A 59 6.85 7.38 18.70
N THR A 60 7.14 8.10 19.79
CA THR A 60 8.19 7.70 20.74
C THR A 60 7.51 6.95 21.88
N GLU A 61 7.70 5.63 21.90
CA GLU A 61 7.24 4.78 22.99
C GLU A 61 8.31 4.77 24.08
N ARG A 62 7.92 4.94 25.35
CA ARG A 62 8.82 4.78 26.50
C ARG A 62 8.40 3.50 27.23
N PHE A 63 9.32 2.56 27.39
CA PHE A 63 9.07 1.37 28.18
C PHE A 63 9.21 1.74 29.67
N LEU A 64 8.25 1.33 30.52
CA LEU A 64 8.28 1.61 31.96
C LEU A 64 8.50 3.12 32.31
N PHE A 65 7.75 4.02 31.64
CA PHE A 65 7.66 5.48 31.85
C PHE A 65 8.94 6.32 31.73
N LEU A 66 10.13 5.74 31.85
CA LEU A 66 11.42 6.43 31.77
C LEU A 66 12.46 5.70 30.92
N PHE A 67 12.35 4.38 30.74
CA PHE A 67 13.43 3.56 30.20
C PHE A 67 13.21 3.24 28.70
N LEU A 68 14.31 3.17 27.96
CA LEU A 68 14.36 2.68 26.57
C LEU A 68 13.40 3.39 25.60
N PRO A 69 13.57 4.70 25.32
CA PRO A 69 12.75 5.39 24.33
C PRO A 69 12.97 4.74 22.94
N ARG A 70 11.90 4.16 22.39
CA ARG A 70 11.90 3.57 21.05
C ARG A 70 11.10 4.44 20.11
N LYS A 71 11.73 4.89 19.02
CA LYS A 71 11.02 5.52 17.91
C LYS A 71 10.35 4.45 17.06
N ARG A 72 9.04 4.57 16.85
CA ARG A 72 8.29 3.80 15.86
C ARG A 72 7.77 4.73 14.80
N GLU A 73 8.02 4.34 13.56
CA GLU A 73 7.55 5.04 12.39
C GLU A 73 6.44 4.21 11.75
N TYR A 74 5.35 4.87 11.42
CA TYR A 74 4.23 4.28 10.71
C TYR A 74 4.00 5.05 9.43
N PHE A 75 3.97 4.33 8.31
CA PHE A 75 3.85 4.89 6.98
C PHE A 75 2.44 4.59 6.45
N SER A 76 1.78 5.61 5.93
CA SER A 76 0.47 5.50 5.28
C SER A 76 0.54 6.17 3.92
N VAL A 77 0.17 5.43 2.87
CA VAL A 77 0.20 5.90 1.48
C VAL A 77 -1.16 5.64 0.83
N VAL A 78 -1.68 6.67 0.17
CA VAL A 78 -2.99 6.71 -0.53
C VAL A 78 -2.82 7.24 -1.94
#